data_AF-A0A0Q8R2Z0-F1
#
_entry.id   AF-A0A0Q8R2Z0-F1
#
_cell.length_a   1.000
_cell.length_b   1.000
_cell.length_c   1.000
_cell.angle_alpha   90.00
_cell.angle_beta   90.00
_cell.angle_gamma   90.00
#
_symmetry.space_group_name_H-M   'P 1'
#
loop_
_entity.id
_entity.type
_entity.pdbx_description
1 polymer ?
#
loop_
_entity_poly.entity_id
_entity_poly.type
_entity_poly.pdbx_seq_one_letter_code
_entity_poly.pdbx_strand_id
1 'polypeptide(L)'
;MILRDLVLAAVLLLASPAAAEVPLDPGQSATVRLSPQRDLVYPVAPPLTRPPANHGAILGIDIDEPGRYHVALGAPGWIEMTGDGKPVPAAGHSHGEPGSGVAKTVDFDLVPGHYLVMLSGMAEGETSITVGR
;
A
#
# COMPACT_ATOMS: atom_id res chain seq x y z
N MET A 1 27.80 17.91 21.41
CA MET A 1 27.66 16.75 20.53
C MET A 1 26.18 16.41 20.49
N ILE A 2 25.47 16.93 19.50
CA ILE A 2 24.00 16.98 19.46
C ILE A 2 23.51 15.66 18.85
N LEU A 3 22.73 14.90 19.63
CA LEU A 3 22.07 13.68 19.22
C LEU A 3 20.87 14.07 18.34
N ARG A 4 20.75 13.46 17.16
CA ARG A 4 19.65 13.69 16.22
C ARG A 4 18.44 12.90 16.71
N ASP A 5 17.43 13.60 17.22
CA ASP A 5 16.16 13.01 17.61
C ASP A 5 15.44 12.46 16.37
N LEU A 6 15.26 11.13 16.33
CA LEU A 6 14.46 10.43 15.35
C LEU A 6 13.00 10.48 15.82
N VAL A 7 12.18 11.35 15.23
CA VAL A 7 10.75 11.41 15.54
C VAL A 7 10.04 10.31 14.74
N LEU A 8 9.60 9.26 15.43
CA LEU A 8 8.70 8.26 14.88
C LEU A 8 7.28 8.85 14.93
N ALA A 9 6.79 9.36 13.79
CA ALA A 9 5.41 9.84 13.67
C ALA A 9 4.50 8.66 13.28
N ALA A 10 3.69 8.18 14.22
CA ALA A 10 2.57 7.29 13.90
C ALA A 10 1.34 8.16 13.62
N VAL A 11 0.95 8.27 12.34
CA VAL A 11 -0.25 9.00 11.91
C VAL A 11 -1.42 8.03 11.87
N LEU A 12 -2.51 8.34 12.58
CA LEU A 12 -3.76 7.59 12.49
C LEU A 12 -4.75 8.39 11.65
N LEU A 13 -4.97 7.97 10.40
CA LEU A 13 -5.87 8.65 9.46
C LEU A 13 -7.23 7.95 9.40
N LEU A 14 -8.32 8.72 9.47
CA LEU A 14 -9.70 8.26 9.29
C LEU A 14 -10.17 8.62 7.87
N ALA A 15 -10.69 7.66 7.12
CA ALA A 15 -11.05 7.86 5.73
C ALA A 15 -12.53 8.27 5.52
N SER A 16 -12.80 9.12 4.52
CA SER A 16 -14.16 9.57 4.10
C SER A 16 -14.59 8.93 2.76
N PRO A 17 -15.90 8.75 2.49
CA PRO A 17 -16.38 7.94 1.37
C PRO A 17 -16.50 8.74 0.08
N ALA A 18 -15.36 9.02 -0.55
CA ALA A 18 -15.21 9.28 -1.97
C ALA A 18 -13.76 8.96 -2.30
N ALA A 19 -13.46 7.68 -2.54
CA ALA A 19 -12.12 7.10 -2.44
C ALA A 19 -11.48 7.43 -1.08
N ALA A 20 -11.58 6.50 -0.14
CA ALA A 20 -10.95 6.52 1.17
C ALA A 20 -9.42 6.43 1.05
N GLU A 21 -8.82 7.33 0.28
CA GLU A 21 -7.41 7.41 -0.03
C GLU A 21 -6.66 7.96 1.18
N VAL A 22 -5.71 7.18 1.68
CA VAL A 22 -4.79 7.61 2.74
C VAL A 22 -3.43 7.88 2.09
N PRO A 23 -2.88 9.11 2.16
CA PRO A 23 -1.56 9.40 1.62
C PRO A 23 -0.46 8.61 2.34
N LEU A 24 0.51 8.13 1.58
CA LEU A 24 1.73 7.47 2.06
C LEU A 24 2.90 7.82 1.14
N ASP A 25 3.78 8.72 1.59
CA ASP A 25 4.90 9.17 0.75
C ASP A 25 5.97 8.07 0.63
N PRO A 26 6.70 8.01 -0.50
CA PRO A 26 7.88 7.16 -0.58
C PRO A 26 8.87 7.39 0.56
N GLY A 27 9.46 6.30 1.05
CA GLY A 27 10.32 6.28 2.23
C GLY A 27 9.56 6.15 3.56
N GLN A 28 8.23 6.20 3.56
CA GLN A 28 7.42 6.02 4.75
C GLN A 28 7.02 4.56 4.99
N SER A 29 6.80 4.25 6.26
CA SER A 29 6.13 3.04 6.71
C SER A 29 4.93 3.44 7.59
N ALA A 30 3.83 2.73 7.43
CA ALA A 30 2.60 2.98 8.18
C ALA A 30 1.98 1.68 8.67
N THR A 31 1.19 1.79 9.74
CA THR A 31 0.20 0.78 10.10
C THR A 31 -1.15 1.31 9.63
N VAL A 32 -1.81 0.56 8.76
CA VAL A 32 -3.05 0.97 8.10
C VAL A 32 -4.19 0.14 8.62
N ARG A 33 -5.24 0.82 9.10
CA ARG A 33 -6.53 0.19 9.37
C ARG A 33 -7.26 -0.03 8.06
N LEU A 34 -7.77 -1.24 7.90
CA LEU A 34 -8.38 -1.73 6.69
C LEU A 34 -9.90 -1.66 6.82
N SER A 35 -10.55 -1.30 5.72
CA SER A 35 -12.01 -1.31 5.61
C SER A 35 -12.48 -2.67 5.11
N PRO A 36 -13.73 -3.07 5.39
CA PRO A 36 -14.31 -4.20 4.70
C PRO A 36 -14.24 -3.99 3.19
N GLN A 37 -13.71 -4.97 2.44
CA GLN A 37 -13.45 -4.86 1.01
C GLN A 37 -14.72 -4.54 0.20
N ARG A 38 -15.89 -5.01 0.67
CA ARG A 38 -17.20 -4.71 0.07
C ARG A 38 -17.61 -3.23 0.17
N ASP A 39 -17.00 -2.48 1.07
CA ASP A 39 -17.29 -1.06 1.29
C ASP A 39 -16.32 -0.17 0.48
N LEU A 40 -15.35 -0.78 -0.21
CA LEU A 40 -14.36 -0.09 -1.05
C LEU A 40 -14.78 -0.08 -2.52
N VAL A 41 -14.61 1.06 -3.16
CA VAL A 41 -14.80 1.24 -4.60
C VAL A 41 -13.42 1.28 -5.25
N TYR A 42 -12.99 0.14 -5.79
CA TYR A 42 -11.70 0.04 -6.47
C TYR A 42 -11.79 0.62 -7.89
N PRO A 43 -10.86 1.51 -8.30
CA PRO A 43 -10.75 2.00 -9.68
C PRO A 43 -10.65 0.88 -10.73
N VAL A 44 -10.02 -0.24 -10.35
CA VAL A 44 -9.93 -1.46 -11.15
C VAL A 44 -10.29 -2.63 -10.24
N ALA A 45 -11.10 -3.56 -10.73
CA ALA A 45 -11.50 -4.72 -9.94
C ALA A 45 -10.25 -5.48 -9.43
N PRO A 46 -10.13 -5.72 -8.10
CA PRO A 46 -9.00 -6.45 -7.57
C PRO A 46 -9.00 -7.89 -8.09
N PRO A 47 -7.82 -8.50 -8.30
CA PRO A 47 -7.71 -9.83 -8.89
C PRO A 47 -8.27 -10.93 -7.99
N LEU A 48 -8.44 -10.67 -6.68
CA LEU A 48 -8.96 -11.64 -5.73
C LEU A 48 -10.28 -11.21 -5.09
N THR A 49 -11.30 -12.05 -5.34
CA THR A 49 -12.69 -11.91 -4.89
C THR A 49 -13.13 -13.06 -3.97
N ARG A 50 -12.18 -13.86 -3.43
CA ARG A 50 -12.51 -15.16 -2.81
C ARG A 50 -12.81 -15.05 -1.30
N PRO A 51 -13.93 -15.62 -0.80
CA PRO A 51 -14.34 -15.43 0.60
C PRO A 51 -13.57 -16.22 1.67
N PRO A 52 -13.41 -15.64 2.88
CA PRO A 52 -13.49 -14.22 3.17
C PRO A 52 -12.09 -13.70 3.44
N ALA A 53 -11.32 -13.46 2.38
CA ALA A 53 -10.61 -12.20 2.34
C ALA A 53 -11.67 -11.10 2.38
N ASN A 54 -11.63 -10.25 3.39
CA ASN A 54 -12.71 -9.30 3.64
C ASN A 54 -12.23 -7.90 3.98
N HIS A 55 -10.92 -7.64 4.05
CA HIS A 55 -10.39 -6.32 4.31
C HIS A 55 -9.47 -5.82 3.20
N GLY A 56 -9.46 -4.51 3.02
CA GLY A 56 -8.63 -3.80 2.03
C GLY A 56 -8.45 -2.33 2.39
N ALA A 57 -7.69 -1.62 1.56
CA ALA A 57 -7.55 -0.17 1.61
C ALA A 57 -7.17 0.36 0.23
N ILE A 58 -7.34 1.66 0.02
CA ILE A 58 -6.80 2.39 -1.14
C ILE A 58 -5.92 3.49 -0.57
N LEU A 59 -4.67 3.55 -0.99
CA LEU A 59 -3.69 4.53 -0.51
C LEU A 59 -3.21 5.38 -1.69
N GLY A 60 -3.00 6.65 -1.45
CA GLY A 60 -2.44 7.59 -2.42
C GLY A 60 -0.94 7.68 -2.23
N ILE A 61 -0.19 7.64 -3.33
CA ILE A 61 1.25 7.89 -3.30
C ILE A 61 1.60 8.90 -4.38
N ASP A 62 2.39 9.90 -4.01
CA ASP A 62 2.97 10.85 -4.95
C ASP A 62 4.43 10.46 -5.23
N ILE A 63 4.75 10.34 -6.51
CA ILE A 63 6.09 10.04 -7.01
C ILE A 63 6.65 11.32 -7.62
N ASP A 64 7.80 11.76 -7.14
CA ASP A 64 8.52 12.95 -7.60
C ASP A 64 9.73 12.60 -8.48
N GLU A 65 10.30 11.41 -8.30
CA GLU A 65 11.45 10.91 -9.05
C GLU A 65 11.14 9.60 -9.79
N PRO A 66 11.58 9.44 -11.06
CA PRO A 66 11.41 8.17 -11.76
C PRO A 66 12.28 7.08 -11.14
N GLY A 67 11.77 5.85 -11.04
CA GLY A 67 12.53 4.73 -10.52
C GLY A 67 11.72 3.48 -10.29
N ARG A 68 12.39 2.45 -9.77
CA ARG A 68 11.72 1.26 -9.24
C ARG A 68 11.32 1.52 -7.80
N TYR A 69 10.06 1.27 -7.48
CA TYR A 69 9.51 1.40 -6.14
C TYR A 69 9.03 0.04 -5.65
N HIS A 70 9.18 -0.20 -4.36
CA HIS A 70 8.85 -1.45 -3.69
C HIS A 70 7.72 -1.19 -2.69
N VAL A 71 6.57 -1.82 -2.88
CA VAL A 71 5.46 -1.77 -1.91
C VAL A 71 5.47 -3.08 -1.13
N ALA A 72 5.81 -3.00 0.16
CA ALA A 72 5.89 -4.13 1.06
C ALA A 72 4.71 -4.14 2.04
N LEU A 73 4.07 -5.29 2.21
CA LEU A 73 2.89 -5.51 3.04
C LEU A 73 3.19 -6.54 4.13
N GLY A 74 2.79 -6.26 5.37
CA GLY A 74 3.03 -7.13 6.52
C GLY A 74 2.07 -8.31 6.66
N ALA A 75 0.94 -8.28 5.95
CA ALA A 75 -0.03 -9.36 5.93
C ALA A 75 -0.11 -10.02 4.54
N PRO A 76 -0.47 -11.32 4.46
CA PRO A 76 -0.83 -11.93 3.19
C PRO A 76 -2.00 -11.16 2.56
N GLY A 77 -1.80 -10.73 1.32
CA GLY A 77 -2.74 -9.88 0.60
C GLY A 77 -2.25 -9.57 -0.80
N TRP A 78 -3.02 -8.75 -1.49
CA TRP A 78 -2.79 -8.31 -2.85
C TRP A 78 -2.45 -6.83 -2.87
N ILE A 79 -1.57 -6.48 -3.81
CA ILE A 79 -1.09 -5.13 -4.02
C ILE A 79 -1.20 -4.89 -5.53
N GLU A 80 -2.16 -4.04 -5.88
CA GLU A 80 -2.33 -3.51 -7.22
C GLU A 80 -2.02 -2.01 -7.21
N MET A 81 -1.72 -1.46 -8.39
CA MET A 81 -1.49 -0.03 -8.54
C MET A 81 -2.19 0.51 -9.78
N THR A 82 -2.69 1.74 -9.69
CA THR A 82 -3.17 2.51 -10.84
C THR A 82 -2.52 3.87 -10.91
N GLY A 83 -2.20 4.33 -12.12
CA GLY A 83 -1.79 5.71 -12.43
C GLY A 83 -2.67 6.23 -13.57
N ASP A 84 -3.16 7.47 -13.46
CA ASP A 84 -4.12 8.06 -14.41
C ASP A 84 -5.34 7.17 -14.71
N GLY A 85 -5.83 6.46 -13.69
CA GLY A 85 -6.96 5.53 -13.78
C GLY A 85 -6.67 4.23 -14.55
N LYS A 86 -5.42 3.95 -14.90
CA LYS A 86 -5.01 2.73 -15.61
C LYS A 86 -4.18 1.82 -14.71
N PRO A 87 -4.32 0.48 -14.83
CA PRO A 87 -3.43 -0.45 -14.14
C PRO A 87 -1.96 -0.20 -14.47
N VAL A 88 -1.12 -0.15 -13.44
CA VAL A 88 0.34 -0.18 -13.57
C VAL A 88 0.79 -1.63 -13.43
N PRO A 89 1.49 -2.22 -14.42
CA PRO A 89 2.00 -3.57 -14.31
C PRO A 89 3.01 -3.71 -13.18
N ALA A 90 2.87 -4.78 -12.38
CA ALA A 90 3.90 -5.18 -11.45
C ALA A 90 5.16 -5.60 -12.23
N ALA A 91 6.31 -5.10 -11.80
CA ALA A 91 7.61 -5.37 -12.38
C ALA A 91 8.39 -6.45 -11.61
N GLY A 92 7.86 -6.91 -10.47
CA GLY A 92 8.45 -7.95 -9.64
C GLY A 92 7.53 -8.35 -8.49
N HIS A 93 7.68 -9.58 -8.02
CA HIS A 93 7.01 -10.07 -6.82
C HIS A 93 8.01 -10.81 -5.95
N SER A 94 8.04 -10.49 -4.67
CA SER A 94 8.89 -11.17 -3.70
C SER A 94 8.19 -11.28 -2.33
N HIS A 95 8.86 -11.96 -1.41
CA HIS A 95 8.48 -12.03 0.00
C HIS A 95 9.61 -11.41 0.82
N GLY A 96 9.31 -11.02 2.05
CA GLY A 96 10.36 -10.60 2.97
C GLY A 96 11.28 -11.75 3.36
N GLU A 97 12.48 -11.40 3.80
CA GLU A 97 13.38 -12.35 4.46
C GLU A 97 12.71 -12.96 5.71
N PRO A 98 13.06 -14.20 6.09
CA PRO A 98 12.52 -14.82 7.29
C PRO A 98 12.66 -13.92 8.52
N GLY A 99 11.54 -13.66 9.20
CA GLY A 99 11.51 -12.82 10.41
C GLY A 99 11.45 -11.31 10.17
N SER A 100 11.43 -10.83 8.91
CA SER A 100 11.29 -9.40 8.58
C SER A 100 9.91 -8.82 8.90
N GLY A 101 8.88 -9.67 9.04
CA GLY A 101 7.50 -9.25 9.17
C GLY A 101 6.86 -8.80 7.85
N VAL A 102 7.56 -8.91 6.71
CA VAL A 102 7.00 -8.62 5.38
C VAL A 102 6.47 -9.91 4.75
N ALA A 103 5.17 -9.96 4.51
CA ALA A 103 4.49 -11.10 3.90
C ALA A 103 4.49 -11.04 2.37
N LYS A 104 4.48 -9.85 1.78
CA LYS A 104 4.43 -9.67 0.32
C LYS A 104 5.14 -8.38 -0.08
N THR A 105 5.89 -8.41 -1.16
CA THR A 105 6.40 -7.21 -1.83
C THR A 105 6.04 -7.25 -3.31
N VAL A 106 5.67 -6.09 -3.85
CA VAL A 106 5.43 -5.89 -5.28
C VAL A 106 6.22 -4.66 -5.75
N ASP A 107 6.96 -4.84 -6.83
CA ASP A 107 7.79 -3.79 -7.42
C ASP A 107 7.05 -3.13 -8.58
N PHE A 108 7.20 -1.82 -8.73
CA PHE A 108 6.65 -1.05 -9.85
C PHE A 108 7.71 -0.11 -10.41
N ASP A 109 7.82 -0.01 -11.74
CA ASP A 109 8.63 1.03 -12.38
C ASP A 109 7.73 2.27 -12.59
N LEU A 110 8.02 3.34 -11.85
CA LEU A 110 7.20 4.54 -11.78
C LEU A 110 7.92 5.74 -12.36
N VAL A 111 7.14 6.65 -12.94
CA VAL A 111 7.55 8.01 -13.32
C VAL A 111 6.85 9.01 -12.41
N PRO A 112 7.29 10.28 -12.37
CA PRO A 112 6.63 11.27 -11.54
C PRO A 112 5.14 11.36 -11.84
N GLY A 113 4.32 11.37 -10.79
CA GLY A 113 2.87 11.33 -10.89
C GLY A 113 2.18 10.84 -9.62
N HIS A 114 0.85 10.86 -9.63
CA HIS A 114 0.02 10.39 -8.54
C HIS A 114 -0.51 8.99 -8.83
N TYR A 115 -0.42 8.10 -7.85
CA TYR A 115 -0.82 6.71 -7.99
C TYR A 115 -1.68 6.26 -6.82
N LEU A 116 -2.56 5.31 -7.10
CA LEU A 116 -3.34 4.62 -6.07
C LEU A 116 -2.78 3.22 -5.89
N VAL A 117 -2.37 2.90 -4.66
CA VAL A 117 -2.08 1.54 -4.19
C VAL A 117 -3.37 0.94 -3.69
N MET A 118 -3.81 -0.14 -4.31
CA MET A 118 -5.01 -0.87 -3.92
C MET A 118 -4.60 -2.13 -3.19
N LEU A 119 -5.07 -2.26 -1.96
CA LEU A 119 -4.86 -3.44 -1.13
C LEU A 119 -6.15 -4.22 -1.01
N SER A 120 -6.07 -5.53 -1.14
CA SER A 120 -7.21 -6.44 -1.02
C SER A 120 -6.76 -7.81 -0.52
N GLY A 121 -7.69 -8.64 -0.06
CA GLY A 121 -7.31 -10.02 0.28
C GLY A 121 -7.02 -10.30 1.76
N MET A 122 -7.06 -9.31 2.65
CA MET A 122 -6.58 -9.46 4.02
C MET A 122 -7.67 -10.01 4.96
N ALA A 123 -7.25 -10.89 5.88
CA ALA A 123 -8.10 -11.44 6.93
C ALA A 123 -8.25 -10.46 8.10
N GLU A 124 -7.14 -9.84 8.52
CA GLU A 124 -7.11 -8.89 9.62
C GLU A 124 -7.55 -7.50 9.17
N GLY A 125 -8.10 -6.72 10.11
CA GLY A 125 -8.55 -5.34 9.89
C GLY A 125 -7.43 -4.29 9.98
N GLU A 126 -6.17 -4.71 10.09
CA GLU A 126 -5.00 -3.83 10.18
C GLU A 126 -3.77 -4.53 9.59
N THR A 127 -2.85 -3.76 9.00
CA THR A 127 -1.58 -4.29 8.48
C THR A 127 -0.50 -3.21 8.41
N SER A 128 0.77 -3.61 8.41
CA SER A 128 1.87 -2.70 8.10
C SER A 128 2.09 -2.60 6.58
N ILE A 129 2.46 -1.42 6.12
CA ILE A 129 2.86 -1.17 4.74
C ILE A 129 4.07 -0.23 4.70
N THR A 130 4.96 -0.48 3.74
CA THR A 130 6.11 0.38 3.44
C THR A 130 6.18 0.63 1.95
N VAL A 131 6.47 1.88 1.56
CA VAL A 131 6.79 2.24 0.18
C VAL A 131 8.26 2.65 0.15
N GLY A 132 9.10 1.85 -0.47
CA GLY A 132 10.53 2.12 -0.66
C GLY A 132 10.87 2.34 -2.13
N ARG A 133 12.12 2.74 -2.38
CA ARG A 133 12.73 2.85 -3.71
C ARG A 133 14.03 2.05 -3.71
#